data_AF-A0A0Q8RMD6-F1
#
_entry.id   AF-A0A0Q8RMD6-F1
#
_cell.length_a   1.000
_cell.length_b   1.000
_cell.length_c   1.000
_cell.angle_alpha   90.00
_cell.angle_beta   90.00
_cell.angle_gamma   90.00
#
_symmetry.space_group_name_H-M   'P 1'
#
loop_
_entity.id
_entity.type
_entity.pdbx_description
1 polymer ?
#
loop_
_entity_poly.entity_id
_entity_poly.type
_entity_poly.pdbx_seq_one_letter_code
_entity_poly.pdbx_strand_id
1 'polypeptide(L)'
;MIGSLGLMLAAFSVASARAEPASRPSEFRKNVAVEWIYRQQIDDVYFTDWYGRVEKSDGPWRDIYFETSDKYVNKGLVRLNCDDPEADIDFTLYGVGEYGDAETARQITISYGDRRPWADGNYQQMFGETPTIKFYGAALERFCK
;
A
#
# COMPACT_ATOMS: atom_id res chain seq x y z
N MET A 1 -6.02 -49.37 41.26
CA MET A 1 -6.59 -48.34 40.36
C MET A 1 -6.65 -47.03 41.13
N ILE A 2 -6.57 -45.87 40.45
CA ILE A 2 -6.16 -44.51 40.91
C ILE A 2 -4.69 -44.29 40.47
N GLY A 3 -4.34 -43.60 39.38
CA GLY A 3 -4.90 -42.37 38.77
C GLY A 3 -4.26 -41.17 39.48
N SER A 4 -3.49 -40.25 38.90
CA SER A 4 -3.37 -39.79 37.52
C SER A 4 -2.00 -39.13 37.34
N LEU A 5 -1.41 -39.30 36.15
CA LEU A 5 -0.18 -38.65 35.70
C LEU A 5 -0.47 -37.16 35.44
N GLY A 6 0.17 -36.25 36.17
CA GLY A 6 0.07 -34.81 35.95
C GLY A 6 0.87 -34.38 34.72
N LEU A 7 0.17 -34.13 33.61
CA LEU A 7 0.76 -33.59 32.38
C LEU A 7 0.86 -32.06 32.50
N MET A 8 2.08 -31.54 32.75
CA MET A 8 2.35 -30.11 32.62
C MET A 8 2.45 -29.75 31.12
N LEU A 9 1.42 -29.10 30.59
CA LEU A 9 1.46 -28.44 29.29
C LEU A 9 2.27 -27.15 29.41
N ALA A 10 3.51 -27.18 28.92
CA ALA A 10 4.31 -25.98 28.68
C ALA A 10 3.63 -25.15 27.58
N ALA A 11 3.08 -23.99 27.95
CA ALA A 11 2.63 -22.99 27.01
C ALA A 11 3.86 -22.35 26.35
N PHE A 12 4.25 -22.87 25.19
CA PHE A 12 5.15 -22.14 24.30
C PHE A 12 4.38 -20.96 23.72
N SER A 13 4.60 -19.78 24.28
CA SER A 13 4.25 -18.52 23.65
C SER A 13 5.01 -18.44 22.33
N VAL A 14 4.34 -18.83 21.25
CA VAL A 14 4.80 -18.55 19.89
C VAL A 14 4.72 -17.04 19.74
N ALA A 15 5.84 -16.36 20.02
CA ALA A 15 6.04 -15.01 19.54
C ALA A 15 5.94 -15.11 18.01
N SER A 16 4.84 -14.62 17.47
CA SER A 16 4.66 -14.50 16.04
C SER A 16 5.73 -13.52 15.56
N ALA A 17 6.86 -14.03 15.10
CA ALA A 17 7.84 -13.26 14.36
C ALA A 17 7.11 -12.76 13.12
N ARG A 18 6.60 -11.54 13.19
CA ARG A 18 5.99 -10.85 12.06
C ARG A 18 7.13 -10.68 11.07
N ALA A 19 7.13 -11.53 10.02
CA ALA A 19 8.15 -11.49 8.99
C ALA A 19 8.31 -10.03 8.55
N GLU A 20 9.53 -9.50 8.61
CA GLU A 20 9.80 -8.16 8.11
C GLU A 20 9.33 -8.12 6.65
N PRO A 21 8.53 -7.11 6.26
CA PRO A 21 8.00 -7.05 4.91
C PRO A 21 9.16 -7.02 3.93
N ALA A 22 9.02 -7.75 2.82
CA ALA A 22 10.05 -7.85 1.80
C ALA A 22 10.38 -6.44 1.27
N SER A 23 11.49 -5.88 1.75
CA SER A 23 12.03 -4.62 1.27
C SER A 23 12.91 -4.87 0.04
N ARG A 24 12.87 -3.96 -0.94
CA ARG A 24 13.73 -3.99 -2.12
C ARG A 24 14.26 -2.60 -2.45
N PRO A 25 15.36 -2.48 -3.21
CA PRO A 25 15.73 -1.21 -3.82
C PRO A 25 14.61 -0.68 -4.73
N SER A 26 14.44 0.64 -4.74
CA SER A 26 13.52 1.31 -5.66
C SER A 26 14.03 1.19 -7.10
N GLU A 27 13.11 0.91 -8.02
CA GLU A 27 13.41 0.87 -9.45
C GLU A 27 13.62 2.27 -10.05
N PHE A 28 13.12 3.32 -9.38
CA PHE A 28 13.10 4.68 -9.91
C PHE A 28 13.93 5.69 -9.11
N ARG A 29 14.35 5.36 -7.89
CA ARG A 29 15.06 6.27 -6.99
C ARG A 29 16.32 5.63 -6.43
N LYS A 30 17.47 6.24 -6.72
CA LYS A 30 18.76 5.77 -6.23
C LYS A 30 18.82 5.84 -4.70
N ASN A 31 19.35 4.77 -4.09
CA ASN A 31 19.53 4.65 -2.63
C ASN A 31 18.23 4.72 -1.81
N VAL A 32 17.08 4.46 -2.44
CA VAL A 32 15.79 4.37 -1.76
C VAL A 32 15.39 2.89 -1.69
N ALA A 33 14.97 2.43 -0.52
CA ALA A 33 14.34 1.14 -0.35
C ALA A 33 12.82 1.32 -0.24
N VAL A 34 12.07 0.40 -0.84
CA VAL A 34 10.61 0.34 -0.79
C VAL A 34 10.16 -1.02 -0.28
N GLU A 35 8.99 -1.05 0.31
CA GLU A 35 8.40 -2.25 0.89
C GLU A 35 7.21 -2.71 0.08
N TRP A 36 6.98 -4.02 0.03
CA TRP A 36 5.78 -4.56 -0.61
C TRP A 36 4.51 -4.11 0.12
N ILE A 37 3.52 -3.64 -0.64
CA ILE A 37 2.22 -3.18 -0.13
C ILE A 37 1.11 -4.15 -0.53
N TYR A 38 0.99 -4.42 -1.83
CA TYR A 38 -0.16 -5.13 -2.38
C TYR A 38 0.15 -5.72 -3.76
N ARG A 39 -0.44 -6.87 -4.07
CA ARG A 39 -0.48 -7.43 -5.42
C ARG A 39 -1.84 -7.18 -6.07
N GLN A 40 -1.86 -6.36 -7.11
CA GLN A 40 -3.02 -6.14 -7.96
C GLN A 40 -3.09 -7.22 -9.04
N GLN A 41 -4.11 -8.08 -8.97
CA GLN A 41 -4.43 -8.96 -10.08
C GLN A 41 -5.10 -8.15 -11.20
N ILE A 42 -4.60 -8.27 -12.43
CA ILE A 42 -5.16 -7.62 -13.63
C ILE A 42 -5.99 -8.63 -14.43
N ASP A 43 -5.44 -9.82 -14.66
CA ASP A 43 -6.07 -10.95 -15.37
C ASP A 43 -5.42 -12.26 -14.90
N ASP A 44 -5.86 -13.44 -15.34
CA ASP A 44 -5.45 -14.77 -14.84
C ASP A 44 -3.94 -14.93 -14.64
N VAL A 45 -3.12 -14.40 -15.55
CA VAL A 45 -1.65 -14.48 -15.50
C VAL A 45 -0.96 -13.13 -15.26
N TYR A 46 -1.70 -12.02 -15.32
CA TYR A 46 -1.13 -10.68 -15.24
C TYR A 46 -1.42 -10.05 -13.87
N PHE A 47 -0.35 -9.58 -13.23
CA PHE A 47 -0.43 -8.88 -11.96
C PHE A 47 0.60 -7.76 -11.89
N THR A 48 0.33 -6.80 -11.01
CA THR A 48 1.25 -5.72 -10.66
C THR A 48 1.49 -5.75 -9.17
N ASP A 49 2.75 -5.88 -8.77
CA ASP A 49 3.16 -5.69 -7.39
C ASP A 49 3.41 -4.20 -7.14
N TRP A 50 2.73 -3.68 -6.12
CA TRP A 50 2.86 -2.33 -5.63
C TRP A 50 3.76 -2.29 -4.41
N TYR A 51 4.67 -1.34 -4.43
CA TYR A 51 5.63 -1.09 -3.36
C TYR A 51 5.53 0.35 -2.91
N GLY A 52 6.02 0.64 -1.71
CA GLY A 52 6.12 2.01 -1.25
C GLY A 52 6.81 2.19 0.08
N ARG A 53 6.82 3.43 0.55
CA ARG A 53 7.41 3.85 1.82
C ARG A 53 6.81 5.17 2.27
N VAL A 54 6.87 5.44 3.57
CA VAL A 54 6.56 6.78 4.09
C VAL A 54 7.71 7.74 3.72
N GLU A 55 7.36 8.84 3.05
CA GLU A 55 8.27 9.96 2.78
C GLU A 55 8.13 11.06 3.83
N LYS A 56 6.89 11.31 4.27
CA LYS A 56 6.59 12.35 5.25
C LYS A 56 5.46 11.93 6.18
N SER A 57 5.56 12.35 7.43
CA SER A 57 4.49 12.24 8.43
C SER A 57 4.20 13.62 9.02
N ASP A 58 2.93 14.00 9.07
CA ASP A 58 2.47 15.29 9.61
C ASP A 58 1.15 15.10 10.36
N GLY A 59 1.24 14.93 11.68
CA GLY A 59 0.11 14.52 12.51
C GLY A 59 -0.50 13.21 11.99
N PRO A 60 -1.81 13.16 11.66
CA PRO A 60 -2.45 11.97 11.12
C PRO A 60 -2.13 11.72 9.65
N TRP A 61 -1.49 12.66 8.95
CA TRP A 61 -1.21 12.54 7.53
C TRP A 61 0.08 11.77 7.25
N ARG A 62 0.06 10.95 6.19
CA ARG A 62 1.21 10.26 5.62
C ARG A 62 1.30 10.57 4.14
N ASP A 63 2.45 11.07 3.71
CA ASP A 63 2.80 11.09 2.29
C ASP A 63 3.61 9.83 2.01
N ILE A 64 3.08 8.97 1.14
CA ILE A 64 3.59 7.64 0.86
C ILE A 64 4.05 7.62 -0.58
N TYR A 65 5.35 7.42 -0.77
CA TYR A 65 5.89 7.09 -2.09
C TYR A 65 5.42 5.71 -2.49
N PHE A 66 4.95 5.57 -3.73
CA PHE A 66 4.58 4.29 -4.31
C PHE A 66 5.21 4.09 -5.69
N GLU A 67 5.48 2.83 -6.01
CA GLU A 67 6.00 2.41 -7.30
C GLU A 67 5.61 0.96 -7.64
N THR A 68 5.90 0.56 -8.88
CA THR A 68 5.80 -0.82 -9.34
C THR A 68 7.09 -1.24 -10.04
N SER A 69 7.21 -2.51 -10.42
CA SER A 69 8.29 -2.99 -11.29
C SER A 69 8.05 -2.72 -12.78
N ASP A 70 6.84 -2.30 -13.15
CA ASP A 70 6.42 -2.12 -14.54
C ASP A 70 6.73 -0.69 -15.00
N LYS A 71 7.47 -0.58 -16.09
CA LYS A 71 7.91 0.69 -16.68
C LYS A 71 6.76 1.51 -17.27
N TYR A 72 5.61 0.90 -17.50
CA TYR A 72 4.43 1.54 -18.06
C TYR A 72 3.41 1.96 -17.00
N VAL A 73 3.64 1.61 -15.72
CA VAL A 73 2.73 1.94 -14.62
C VAL A 73 3.25 3.14 -13.82
N ASN A 74 2.33 3.93 -13.25
CA ASN A 74 2.69 5.13 -12.52
C ASN A 74 3.47 4.83 -11.23
N LYS A 75 4.31 5.80 -10.89
CA LYS A 75 4.95 6.01 -9.58
C LYS A 75 4.56 7.38 -9.08
N GLY A 76 4.57 7.57 -7.78
CA GLY A 76 3.97 8.78 -7.24
C GLY A 76 4.03 8.91 -5.74
N LEU A 77 3.32 9.92 -5.26
CA LEU A 77 3.00 10.11 -3.87
C LEU A 77 1.49 9.92 -3.70
N VAL A 78 1.09 9.20 -2.67
CA VAL A 78 -0.28 9.23 -2.17
C VAL A 78 -0.29 9.86 -0.78
N ARG A 79 -1.19 10.80 -0.54
CA ARG A 79 -1.38 11.41 0.78
C ARG A 79 -2.62 10.82 1.44
N LEU A 80 -2.41 10.20 2.60
CA LEU A 80 -3.43 9.46 3.35
C LEU A 80 -3.59 10.05 4.75
N ASN A 81 -4.81 9.99 5.29
CA ASN A 81 -5.07 10.27 6.69
C ASN A 81 -5.24 8.94 7.46
N CYS A 82 -4.45 8.76 8.53
CA CYS A 82 -4.47 7.56 9.36
C CYS A 82 -5.59 7.52 10.40
N ASP A 83 -6.17 8.68 10.73
CA ASP A 83 -7.17 8.82 11.81
C ASP A 83 -8.58 9.09 11.26
N ASP A 84 -8.68 9.50 10.00
CA ASP A 84 -9.93 9.83 9.33
C ASP A 84 -10.17 8.94 8.10
N PRO A 85 -11.02 7.88 8.22
CA PRO A 85 -11.35 7.01 7.10
C PRO A 85 -12.23 7.68 6.04
N GLU A 86 -12.76 8.88 6.30
CA GLU A 86 -13.56 9.69 5.38
C GLU A 86 -12.76 10.83 4.75
N ALA A 87 -11.45 10.93 5.01
CA ALA A 87 -10.61 11.92 4.33
C ALA A 87 -10.50 11.63 2.83
N ASP A 88 -10.33 12.69 2.05
CA ASP A 88 -9.99 12.59 0.64
C ASP A 88 -8.60 11.97 0.45
N ILE A 89 -8.39 11.37 -0.72
CA ILE A 89 -7.13 10.75 -1.10
C ILE A 89 -6.50 11.59 -2.20
N ASP A 90 -5.32 12.15 -1.95
CA ASP A 90 -4.58 12.89 -2.97
C ASP A 90 -3.47 12.03 -3.55
N PHE A 91 -3.36 12.04 -4.87
CA PHE A 91 -2.28 11.42 -5.63
C PHE A 91 -1.51 12.48 -6.42
N THR A 92 -0.19 12.38 -6.36
CA THR A 92 0.72 12.97 -7.35
C THR A 92 1.31 11.84 -8.18
N LEU A 93 0.96 11.76 -9.47
CA LEU A 93 1.43 10.73 -10.40
C LEU A 93 2.50 11.30 -11.34
N TYR A 94 3.65 10.63 -11.49
CA TYR A 94 4.77 11.09 -12.34
C TYR A 94 4.87 10.39 -13.71
N GLY A 95 3.82 9.68 -14.16
CA GLY A 95 3.81 9.08 -15.50
C GLY A 95 4.92 8.03 -15.73
N VAL A 96 5.19 7.81 -17.02
CA VAL A 96 6.34 7.03 -17.52
C VAL A 96 7.68 7.79 -17.43
N GLY A 97 7.67 9.07 -17.01
CA GLY A 97 8.85 9.94 -16.91
C GLY A 97 9.73 9.65 -15.69
N GLU A 98 10.63 10.57 -15.34
CA GLU A 98 11.43 10.44 -14.12
C GLU A 98 10.59 10.71 -12.86
N TYR A 99 10.93 10.08 -11.73
CA TYR A 99 10.27 10.41 -10.46
C TYR A 99 10.58 11.85 -10.05
N GLY A 100 9.56 12.61 -9.65
CA GLY A 100 9.73 13.98 -9.17
C GLY A 100 9.81 15.02 -10.28
N ASP A 101 9.73 14.62 -11.55
CA ASP A 101 9.63 15.54 -12.68
C ASP A 101 8.26 16.23 -12.66
N ALA A 102 8.27 17.55 -12.47
CA ALA A 102 7.06 18.34 -12.38
C ALA A 102 6.32 18.44 -13.72
N GLU A 103 7.00 18.29 -14.86
CA GLU A 103 6.37 18.39 -16.18
C GLU A 103 5.46 17.20 -16.48
N THR A 104 5.73 16.06 -15.85
CA THR A 104 4.94 14.83 -15.97
C THR A 104 4.05 14.58 -14.76
N ALA A 105 4.02 15.51 -13.80
CA ALA A 105 3.23 15.38 -12.57
C ALA A 105 1.75 15.68 -12.82
N ARG A 106 0.89 14.70 -12.55
CA ARG A 106 -0.57 14.85 -12.53
C ARG A 106 -1.09 14.75 -11.11
N GLN A 107 -1.86 15.75 -10.69
CA GLN A 107 -2.58 15.72 -9.42
C GLN A 107 -3.98 15.12 -9.60
N ILE A 108 -4.36 14.22 -8.70
CA ILE A 108 -5.69 13.61 -8.66
C ILE A 108 -6.15 13.59 -7.21
N THR A 109 -7.33 14.14 -6.94
CA THR A 109 -8.01 14.00 -5.66
C THR A 109 -9.21 13.07 -5.84
N ILE A 110 -9.30 12.05 -5.00
CA ILE A 110 -10.42 11.13 -4.94
C ILE A 110 -11.21 11.49 -3.68
N SER A 111 -12.36 12.15 -3.88
CA SER A 111 -13.17 12.56 -2.75
C SER A 111 -13.76 11.35 -2.04
N TYR A 112 -14.03 11.46 -0.74
CA TYR A 112 -14.74 10.40 -0.01
C TYR A 112 -16.09 10.04 -0.64
N GLY A 113 -16.83 11.04 -1.12
CA GLY A 113 -18.11 10.84 -1.81
C GLY A 113 -17.99 9.95 -3.04
N ASP A 114 -16.92 10.13 -3.82
CA ASP A 114 -16.68 9.39 -5.07
C ASP A 114 -16.20 7.95 -4.81
N ARG A 115 -15.48 7.72 -3.70
CA ARG A 115 -15.03 6.38 -3.31
C ARG A 115 -15.98 5.63 -2.39
N ARG A 116 -17.02 6.27 -1.87
CA ARG A 116 -18.01 5.63 -1.01
C ARG A 116 -18.63 4.38 -1.67
N PRO A 117 -19.02 4.39 -2.96
CA PRO A 117 -19.51 3.17 -3.64
C PRO A 117 -18.47 2.05 -3.74
N TRP A 118 -17.18 2.37 -3.57
CA TRP A 118 -16.09 1.39 -3.62
C TRP A 118 -16.05 0.54 -2.36
N ALA A 119 -16.41 1.12 -1.20
CA ALA A 119 -16.60 0.37 0.04
C ALA A 119 -17.74 -0.66 -0.10
N ASP A 120 -18.73 -0.37 -0.95
CA ASP A 120 -19.88 -1.23 -1.22
C ASP A 120 -19.61 -2.28 -2.33
N GLY A 121 -18.37 -2.39 -2.83
CA GLY A 121 -17.98 -3.39 -3.83
C GLY A 121 -18.36 -3.06 -5.28
N ASN A 122 -18.89 -1.86 -5.55
CA ASN A 122 -19.41 -1.46 -6.87
C ASN A 122 -18.37 -0.73 -7.76
N TYR A 123 -17.08 -0.99 -7.56
CA TYR A 123 -16.00 -0.26 -8.23
C TYR A 123 -15.67 -0.80 -9.63
N GLN A 124 -15.65 0.08 -10.63
CA GLN A 124 -14.98 -0.17 -11.92
C GLN A 124 -13.49 0.13 -11.75
N GLN A 125 -12.63 -0.87 -12.01
CA GLN A 125 -11.18 -0.67 -11.96
C GLN A 125 -10.77 0.47 -12.90
N MET A 126 -10.15 1.53 -12.35
CA MET A 126 -9.36 2.44 -13.15
C MET A 126 -8.27 1.62 -13.85
N PHE A 127 -8.29 1.60 -15.18
CA PHE A 127 -7.40 0.79 -16.01
C PHE A 127 -5.93 1.04 -15.64
N GLY A 128 -5.23 -0.05 -15.32
CA GLY A 128 -3.78 -0.34 -15.48
C GLY A 128 -2.71 0.59 -14.90
N GLU A 129 -2.93 1.90 -14.87
CA GLU A 129 -1.85 2.87 -14.71
C GLU A 129 -1.87 3.55 -13.33
N THR A 130 -2.99 3.51 -12.60
CA THR A 130 -3.14 4.21 -11.30
C THR A 130 -3.41 3.21 -10.18
N PRO A 131 -2.85 3.40 -8.97
CA PRO A 131 -3.16 2.55 -7.83
C PRO A 131 -4.68 2.39 -7.60
N THR A 132 -5.12 1.17 -7.32
CA THR A 132 -6.54 0.88 -7.05
C THR A 132 -6.93 1.21 -5.61
N ILE A 133 -8.23 1.22 -5.29
CA ILE A 133 -8.68 1.35 -3.89
C ILE A 133 -8.13 0.27 -2.96
N LYS A 134 -7.87 -0.94 -3.48
CA LYS A 134 -7.24 -2.01 -2.70
C LYS A 134 -5.82 -1.64 -2.27
N PHE A 135 -5.11 -0.89 -3.12
CA PHE A 135 -3.84 -0.30 -2.73
C PHE A 135 -4.01 0.69 -1.56
N TYR A 136 -5.02 1.57 -1.58
CA TYR A 136 -5.28 2.49 -0.46
C TYR A 136 -5.53 1.76 0.86
N GLY A 137 -6.40 0.73 0.86
CA GLY A 137 -6.65 -0.07 2.06
C GLY A 137 -5.39 -0.77 2.58
N ALA A 138 -4.60 -1.35 1.68
CA ALA A 138 -3.33 -1.99 2.03
C ALA A 138 -2.29 -0.98 2.53
N ALA A 139 -2.23 0.22 1.95
CA ALA A 139 -1.33 1.29 2.37
C ALA A 139 -1.71 1.82 3.78
N LEU A 140 -3.00 1.99 4.07
CA LEU A 140 -3.46 2.31 5.42
C LEU A 140 -3.07 1.21 6.42
N GLU A 141 -3.32 -0.06 6.09
CA GLU A 141 -2.93 -1.17 6.96
C GLU A 141 -1.42 -1.23 7.20
N ARG A 142 -0.63 -0.94 6.16
CA ARG A 142 0.83 -1.01 6.24
C ARG A 142 1.45 0.17 6.97
N PHE A 143 0.98 1.40 6.76
CA PHE A 143 1.70 2.62 7.16
C PHE A 143 0.98 3.46 8.23
N CYS A 144 -0.23 3.09 8.62
CA CYS A 144 -1.00 3.75 9.68
C CYS A 144 -1.21 2.90 10.93
N LYS A 145 -0.76 1.64 10.97
CA LYS A 145 -0.92 0.71 12.10
C LYS A 145 0.41 0.24 12.68
#